data_AF-A0A3C1Q6G8-F1
#
_entry.id   AF-A0A3C1Q6G8-F1
#
_cell.length_a   1.000
_cell.length_b   1.000
_cell.length_c   1.000
_cell.angle_alpha   90.00
_cell.angle_beta   90.00
_cell.angle_gamma   90.00
#
_symmetry.space_group_name_H-M   'P 1'
#
loop_
_entity.id
_entity.type
_entity.pdbx_description
1 polymer ?
#
loop_
_entity_poly.entity_id
_entity_poly.type
_entity_poly.pdbx_seq_one_letter_code
_entity_poly.pdbx_strand_id
1 'polypeptide(L)'
;MNARKEDLIRGDEVFVFDGAFGTMLQARGLPPGACPEAWCLDRPDEVESIHRQYIDAGAQVIETCTFGGTPLRLSHFGLAHAAREINLAGV
;
A
#
# COMPACT_ATOMS: atom_id res chain seq x y z
N MET A 1 -11.26 -0.29 -19.29
CA MET A 1 -9.81 -0.38 -18.99
C MET A 1 -9.08 0.29 -20.16
N ASN A 2 -7.95 0.95 -19.95
CA ASN A 2 -7.31 1.78 -20.99
C ASN A 2 -6.27 0.95 -21.76
N ALA A 3 -6.17 1.18 -23.08
CA ALA A 3 -5.33 0.44 -24.04
C ALA A 3 -3.96 0.01 -23.48
N ARG A 4 -3.27 0.93 -22.82
CA ARG A 4 -1.96 0.71 -22.19
C ARG A 4 -1.92 -0.42 -21.15
N LYS A 5 -2.99 -0.63 -20.37
CA LYS A 5 -3.07 -1.71 -19.38
C LYS A 5 -3.36 -3.06 -20.03
N GLU A 6 -4.15 -3.07 -21.11
CA GLU A 6 -4.36 -4.31 -21.86
C GLU A 6 -3.06 -4.80 -22.50
N ASP A 7 -2.27 -3.88 -23.05
CA ASP A 7 -0.95 -4.19 -23.61
C ASP A 7 0.00 -4.74 -22.55
N LEU A 8 -0.01 -4.15 -21.34
CA LEU A 8 0.82 -4.58 -20.21
C LEU A 8 0.51 -6.03 -19.77
N ILE A 9 -0.77 -6.43 -19.78
CA ILE A 9 -1.21 -7.74 -19.27
C ILE A 9 -1.18 -8.83 -20.35
N ARG A 10 -1.30 -8.46 -21.62
CA ARG A 10 -1.35 -9.41 -22.74
C ARG A 10 0.00 -9.68 -23.39
N GLY A 11 1.04 -8.93 -23.04
CA GLY A 11 2.41 -9.19 -23.51
C GLY A 11 3.05 -10.41 -22.86
N ASP A 12 4.17 -10.86 -23.42
CA ASP A 12 5.00 -11.95 -22.88
C ASP A 12 5.99 -11.45 -21.80
N GLU A 13 5.89 -10.18 -21.40
CA GLU A 13 6.77 -9.56 -20.42
C GLU A 13 6.41 -10.00 -18.99
N VAL A 14 7.44 -10.33 -18.20
CA VAL A 14 7.27 -10.66 -16.78
C VAL A 14 7.46 -9.39 -15.96
N PHE A 15 6.44 -9.03 -15.16
CA PHE A 15 6.50 -7.92 -14.23
C PHE A 15 6.83 -8.37 -12.82
N VAL A 16 7.76 -7.67 -12.17
CA VAL A 16 8.09 -7.86 -10.77
C VAL A 16 7.23 -6.92 -9.91
N PHE A 17 6.45 -7.50 -9.01
CA PHE A 17 5.71 -6.77 -7.99
C PHE A 17 6.60 -6.48 -6.78
N ASP A 18 6.16 -5.55 -5.94
CA ASP A 18 6.81 -5.23 -4.68
C ASP A 18 6.70 -6.37 -3.64
N GLY A 19 7.30 -6.12 -2.47
CA GLY A 19 7.31 -7.05 -1.35
C GLY A 19 6.32 -6.68 -0.24
N ALA A 20 6.43 -7.36 0.90
CA ALA A 20 5.53 -7.16 2.03
C ALA A 20 5.61 -5.74 2.61
N PHE A 21 4.52 -5.00 2.56
CA PHE A 21 4.43 -3.65 3.12
C PHE A 21 4.39 -3.65 4.66
N GLY A 22 3.59 -4.54 5.25
CA GLY A 22 3.44 -4.65 6.71
C GLY A 22 4.76 -4.96 7.43
N THR A 23 5.61 -5.83 6.87
CA THR A 23 6.93 -6.15 7.43
C THR A 23 7.87 -4.93 7.39
N MET A 24 7.80 -4.12 6.34
CA MET A 24 8.59 -2.89 6.21
C MET A 24 8.16 -1.80 7.19
N LEU A 25 6.87 -1.71 7.50
CA LEU A 25 6.35 -0.83 8.54
C LEU A 25 6.74 -1.31 9.94
N GLN A 26 6.68 -2.62 10.20
CA GLN A 26 7.13 -3.19 11.48
C GLN A 26 8.62 -2.92 11.74
N ALA A 27 9.46 -3.02 10.71
CA ALA A 27 10.87 -2.66 10.78
C ALA A 27 11.10 -1.18 11.15
N ARG A 28 10.12 -0.31 10.87
CA ARG A 28 10.10 1.12 11.23
C ARG A 28 9.35 1.41 12.54
N GLY A 29 8.99 0.37 13.29
CA GLY A 29 8.38 0.49 14.61
C GLY A 29 6.86 0.44 14.64
N LEU A 30 6.18 0.01 13.57
CA LEU A 30 4.75 -0.32 13.64
C LEU A 30 4.56 -1.54 14.58
N PRO A 31 3.81 -1.43 15.68
CA PRO A 31 3.60 -2.56 16.59
C PRO A 31 2.81 -3.70 15.93
N PRO A 32 3.05 -4.97 16.31
CA PRO A 32 2.19 -6.07 15.90
C PRO A 32 0.73 -5.82 16.27
N GLY A 33 -0.18 -6.05 15.32
CA GLY A 33 -1.61 -5.84 15.51
C GLY A 33 -2.09 -4.39 15.40
N ALA A 34 -1.19 -3.42 15.17
CA ALA A 34 -1.60 -2.05 14.81
C ALA A 34 -2.16 -1.99 13.37
N CYS A 35 -2.80 -0.88 13.02
CA CYS A 35 -3.35 -0.61 11.68
C CYS A 35 -2.29 0.01 10.77
N PRO A 36 -1.79 -0.70 9.74
CA PRO A 36 -0.87 -0.13 8.76
C PRO A 36 -1.46 1.08 8.01
N GLU A 37 -2.74 1.01 7.66
CA GLU A 37 -3.39 1.99 6.80
C GLU A 37 -3.50 3.38 7.45
N ALA A 38 -3.49 3.46 8.78
CA ALA A 38 -3.47 4.74 9.50
C ALA A 38 -2.21 5.56 9.17
N TRP A 39 -1.08 4.90 8.85
CA TRP A 39 0.16 5.60 8.50
C TRP A 39 0.08 6.35 7.17
N CYS A 40 -0.89 6.04 6.29
CA CYS A 40 -1.16 6.86 5.12
C CYS A 40 -1.55 8.30 5.49
N LEU A 41 -2.11 8.51 6.69
CA LEU A 41 -2.45 9.85 7.21
C LEU A 41 -1.40 10.33 8.22
N ASP A 42 -1.01 9.46 9.15
CA ASP A 42 -0.17 9.86 10.29
C ASP A 42 1.32 9.99 9.93
N ARG A 43 1.80 9.20 8.96
CA ARG A 43 3.22 9.07 8.58
C ARG A 43 3.40 8.85 7.07
N PRO A 44 2.85 9.73 6.21
CA PRO A 44 2.86 9.53 4.75
C PRO A 44 4.29 9.40 4.18
N ASP A 45 5.26 10.13 4.74
CA ASP A 45 6.66 10.08 4.29
C ASP A 45 7.29 8.69 4.47
N GLU A 46 6.91 7.95 5.52
CA GLU A 46 7.40 6.58 5.75
C GLU A 46 6.78 5.59 4.75
N VAL A 47 5.50 5.78 4.42
CA VAL A 47 4.78 5.00 3.41
C VAL A 47 5.42 5.24 2.03
N GLU A 48 5.65 6.49 1.65
CA GLU A 48 6.31 6.85 0.40
C GLU A 48 7.73 6.28 0.32
N SER A 49 8.49 6.37 1.41
CA SER A 49 9.84 5.81 1.51
C SER A 49 9.88 4.30 1.23
N ILE A 50 8.88 3.55 1.71
CA ILE A 50 8.79 2.10 1.45
C ILE A 50 8.51 1.83 -0.03
N HIS A 51 7.55 2.52 -0.65
CA HIS A 51 7.29 2.36 -2.09
C HIS A 51 8.55 2.66 -2.90
N ARG A 52 9.26 3.74 -2.55
CA ARG A 52 10.51 4.13 -3.21
C ARG A 52 11.59 3.05 -3.07
N GLN A 53 11.71 2.44 -1.90
CA GLN A 53 12.67 1.34 -1.70
C GLN A 53 12.36 0.12 -2.57
N TYR A 54 11.08 -0.20 -2.79
CA TYR A 54 10.70 -1.28 -3.72
C TYR A 54 10.97 -0.91 -5.17
N ILE A 55 10.69 0.34 -5.56
CA ILE A 55 11.02 0.86 -6.90
C ILE A 55 12.53 0.80 -7.14
N ASP A 56 13.33 1.28 -6.18
CA ASP A 56 14.80 1.28 -6.25
C ASP A 56 15.37 -0.16 -6.28
N ALA A 57 14.66 -1.13 -5.70
CA ALA A 57 14.98 -2.56 -5.77
C ALA A 57 14.54 -3.24 -7.07
N GLY A 58 13.85 -2.53 -7.97
CA GLY A 58 13.45 -3.02 -9.29
C GLY A 58 11.99 -3.46 -9.41
N ALA A 59 11.13 -3.18 -8.42
CA ALA A 59 9.69 -3.41 -8.56
C ALA A 59 9.12 -2.53 -9.68
N GLN A 60 8.41 -3.16 -10.61
CA GLN A 60 7.73 -2.50 -11.72
C GLN A 60 6.25 -2.21 -11.41
N VAL A 61 5.70 -2.94 -10.43
CA VAL A 61 4.36 -2.74 -9.90
C VAL A 61 4.47 -2.65 -8.39
N ILE A 62 3.83 -1.64 -7.81
CA ILE A 62 3.71 -1.46 -6.36
C ILE A 62 2.23 -1.55 -5.99
N GLU A 63 1.95 -2.10 -4.82
CA GLU A 63 0.61 -2.13 -4.25
C GLU A 63 0.41 -0.91 -3.33
N THR A 64 -0.82 -0.39 -3.26
CA THR A 64 -1.14 0.71 -2.33
C THR A 64 -1.13 0.24 -0.88
N CYS A 65 -0.84 1.13 0.08
CA CYS A 65 -0.90 0.81 1.52
C CYS A 65 -2.36 0.76 2.04
N THR A 66 -3.19 -0.09 1.43
CA THR A 66 -4.65 -0.13 1.64
C THR A 66 -5.22 -1.55 1.74
N PHE A 67 -4.40 -2.58 2.02
CA PHE A 67 -4.85 -3.98 2.10
C PHE A 67 -6.06 -4.17 3.04
N GLY A 68 -6.06 -3.53 4.21
CA GLY A 68 -7.15 -3.50 5.17
C GLY A 68 -8.04 -2.26 5.07
N GLY A 69 -7.96 -1.46 4.01
CA GLY A 69 -8.63 -0.17 3.82
C GLY A 69 -10.16 -0.21 3.69
N THR A 70 -10.83 -1.24 4.20
CA THR A 70 -12.30 -1.32 4.19
C THR A 70 -12.89 -0.81 5.50
N PRO A 71 -14.10 -0.21 5.51
CA PRO A 71 -14.75 0.20 6.77
C PRO A 71 -14.87 -0.94 7.80
N LEU A 72 -15.10 -2.18 7.33
CA LEU A 72 -15.22 -3.36 8.19
C LEU A 72 -13.90 -3.72 8.86
N ARG A 73 -12.77 -3.65 8.16
CA ARG A 73 -11.46 -3.90 8.77
C ARG A 73 -11.05 -2.75 9.68
N LEU A 74 -11.25 -1.52 9.24
CA LEU A 74 -10.90 -0.31 9.99
C LEU A 74 -11.74 -0.10 11.26
N SER A 75 -12.93 -0.71 11.37
CA SER A 75 -13.75 -0.64 12.59
C SER A 75 -13.07 -1.25 13.82
N HIS A 76 -12.21 -2.26 13.64
CA HIS A 76 -11.40 -2.85 14.71
C HIS A 76 -10.42 -1.85 15.35
N PHE A 77 -10.17 -0.73 14.68
CA PHE A 77 -9.29 0.35 15.11
C PHE A 77 -10.02 1.67 15.36
N GLY A 78 -11.36 1.69 15.29
CA GLY A 78 -12.16 2.92 15.41
C GLY A 78 -12.11 3.84 14.18
N LEU A 79 -11.56 3.37 13.06
CA LEU A 79 -11.26 4.17 11.86
C LEU A 79 -12.24 3.94 10.69
N ALA A 80 -13.36 3.26 10.89
CA ALA A 80 -14.32 2.95 9.82
C ALA A 80 -14.81 4.18 9.05
N HIS A 81 -14.99 5.30 9.76
CA HIS A 81 -15.45 6.58 9.18
C HIS A 81 -14.38 7.24 8.28
N ALA A 82 -13.10 6.98 8.55
CA ALA A 82 -11.97 7.54 7.82
C ALA A 82 -11.55 6.66 6.62
N ALA A 83 -12.25 5.56 6.34
CA ALA A 83 -11.86 4.60 5.30
C ALA A 83 -11.64 5.25 3.92
N ARG A 84 -12.51 6.17 3.51
CA ARG A 84 -12.33 6.89 2.24
C ARG A 84 -11.08 7.75 2.23
N GLU A 85 -10.86 8.51 3.31
CA GLU A 85 -9.73 9.42 3.45
C GLU A 85 -8.40 8.66 3.45
N ILE A 86 -8.32 7.58 4.24
CA ILE A 86 -7.17 6.67 4.30
C ILE A 86 -6.83 6.10 2.92
N ASN A 87 -7.83 5.62 2.16
CA ASN A 87 -7.58 5.06 0.83
C ASN A 87 -7.15 6.12 -0.18
N LEU A 88 -7.67 7.35 -0.09
CA LEU A 88 -7.25 8.43 -0.98
C LEU A 88 -5.81 8.87 -0.69
N ALA A 89 -5.39 8.85 0.57
CA ALA A 89 -4.02 9.15 0.96
C ALA A 89 -3.03 8.01 0.63
N GLY A 90 -3.52 6.78 0.52
CA GLY A 90 -2.70 5.60 0.20
C GLY A 90 -2.52 5.33 -1.30
N VAL A 91 -2.98 6.21 -2.19
CA VAL A 91 -2.95 6.07 -3.66
C VAL A 91 -2.05 7.12 -4.31
#